data_AF-A0A841U3X1-F1
#
_entry.id   AF-A0A841U3X1-F1
#
_cell.length_a   1.000
_cell.length_b   1.000
_cell.length_c   1.000
_cell.angle_alpha   90.00
_cell.angle_beta   90.00
_cell.angle_gamma   90.00
#
_symmetry.space_group_name_H-M   'P 1'
#
loop_
_entity.id
_entity.type
_entity.pdbx_description
1 polymer ?
#
loop_
_entity_poly.entity_id
_entity_poly.type
_entity_poly.pdbx_seq_one_letter_code
_entity_poly.pdbx_strand_id
1 'polypeptide(L)'
;MNIFKILASNDGSINEPNVSSFLAYLLDPNENHGLNSFLAPILLANRESFKELLIQERVRDLSKNSPFEVNVQAEITVELELEGGRTKTRDIDILIEIYNGSDAVVPRYAFCIENKIKDGAIAKGGRQLFEEISGLANYYAGANDGFSAAAMPAMAFVFITPRKSPRAVEEFGELNRELAARSWDIPSFHLTWGPEPSGEAGSVPIAAMLNKTLLEEAAGNIEPIYEYTKHTLKSFLAFIKSDFQSYKEEKTAVTERKDYGKPVSQYYREVCEQLEYDRDYRTAEIRSRVEKLVYETSGKEIRKNTLADQLTVCIVNNRNRRHYGVGDPLRDEINLLYYPSENDRKTVRRIDLNRPPVGIPIYWRDADAEGGLGQCLLTDLYPR
;
A
#
# COMPACT_ATOMS: atom_id res chain seq x y z
N MET A 1 7.92 -3.79 -23.25
CA MET A 1 6.86 -2.79 -22.99
C MET A 1 6.22 -3.15 -21.66
N ASN A 2 6.23 -2.27 -20.66
CA ASN A 2 5.58 -2.55 -19.36
C ASN A 2 4.22 -1.84 -19.32
N ILE A 3 3.13 -2.62 -19.42
CA ILE A 3 1.77 -2.08 -19.46
C ILE A 3 1.43 -1.29 -18.19
N PHE A 4 1.88 -1.75 -17.01
CA PHE A 4 1.63 -1.06 -15.74
C PHE A 4 2.27 0.32 -15.73
N LYS A 5 3.53 0.42 -16.17
CA LYS A 5 4.22 1.71 -16.26
C LYS A 5 3.60 2.62 -17.31
N ILE A 6 3.02 2.09 -18.40
CA ILE A 6 2.29 2.88 -19.41
C ILE A 6 1.00 3.43 -18.81
N LEU A 7 0.20 2.58 -18.16
CA LEU A 7 -1.06 2.98 -17.53
C LEU A 7 -0.84 3.95 -16.37
N ALA A 8 0.28 3.84 -15.66
CA ALA A 8 0.72 4.80 -14.66
C ALA A 8 1.36 6.08 -15.26
N SER A 9 1.56 6.15 -16.57
CA SER A 9 2.14 7.32 -17.23
C SER A 9 1.04 8.26 -17.72
N ASN A 10 1.18 9.56 -17.40
CA ASN A 10 0.23 10.66 -17.68
C ASN A 10 -0.83 10.86 -16.59
N ASP A 11 -2.10 11.09 -16.95
CA ASP A 11 -3.19 11.32 -16.00
C ASP A 11 -3.78 10.02 -15.44
N GLY A 12 -3.37 8.86 -15.96
CA GLY A 12 -3.59 7.57 -15.32
C GLY A 12 -2.55 7.34 -14.23
N SER A 13 -3.00 7.13 -13.00
CA SER A 13 -2.19 6.55 -11.93
C SER A 13 -2.71 5.15 -11.68
N ILE A 14 -1.84 4.13 -11.73
CA ILE A 14 -2.19 2.85 -11.12
C ILE A 14 -2.22 3.09 -9.61
N ASN A 15 -3.42 3.06 -9.05
CA ASN A 15 -3.69 3.25 -7.64
C ASN A 15 -3.88 1.88 -6.95
N GLU A 16 -4.04 1.93 -5.63
CA GLU A 16 -4.32 0.78 -4.77
C GLU A 16 -5.45 -0.11 -5.34
N PRO A 17 -6.66 0.43 -5.68
CA PRO A 17 -7.72 -0.32 -6.36
C PRO A 17 -7.27 -1.12 -7.57
N ASN A 18 -6.51 -0.50 -8.50
CA ASN A 18 -6.05 -1.20 -9.70
C ASN A 18 -5.10 -2.35 -9.39
N VAL A 19 -4.25 -2.20 -8.36
CA VAL A 19 -3.34 -3.27 -7.93
C VAL A 19 -4.11 -4.36 -7.19
N SER A 20 -5.10 -4.00 -6.37
CA SER A 20 -6.00 -4.94 -5.69
C SER A 20 -6.80 -5.76 -6.71
N SER A 21 -7.38 -5.14 -7.75
CA SER A 21 -8.05 -5.88 -8.82
C SER A 21 -7.12 -6.84 -9.56
N PHE A 22 -5.89 -6.41 -9.85
CA PHE A 22 -4.92 -7.29 -10.50
C PHE A 22 -4.50 -8.45 -9.58
N LEU A 23 -4.31 -8.18 -8.30
CA LEU A 23 -3.99 -9.20 -7.31
C LEU A 23 -5.17 -10.18 -7.12
N ALA A 24 -6.40 -9.70 -7.06
CA ALA A 24 -7.62 -10.52 -7.01
C ALA A 24 -7.70 -11.44 -8.22
N TYR A 25 -7.42 -10.91 -9.43
CA TYR A 25 -7.30 -11.73 -10.64
C TYR A 25 -6.24 -12.82 -10.48
N LEU A 26 -5.07 -12.56 -9.89
CA LEU A 26 -4.02 -13.59 -9.70
C LEU A 26 -4.35 -14.62 -8.60
N LEU A 27 -5.27 -14.27 -7.69
CA LEU A 27 -5.70 -15.08 -6.56
C LEU A 27 -6.84 -16.04 -6.90
N ASP A 28 -7.56 -15.79 -8.01
CA ASP A 28 -8.72 -16.58 -8.40
C ASP A 28 -8.32 -17.84 -9.17
N PRO A 29 -8.41 -19.04 -8.57
CA PRO A 29 -8.05 -20.28 -9.26
C PRO A 29 -8.97 -20.62 -10.45
N ASN A 30 -10.08 -19.91 -10.62
CA ASN A 30 -10.99 -20.05 -11.75
C ASN A 30 -10.55 -19.26 -12.99
N GLU A 31 -9.58 -18.38 -12.84
CA GLU A 31 -9.05 -17.53 -13.90
C GLU A 31 -7.95 -18.21 -14.72
N ASN A 32 -7.77 -17.71 -15.94
CA ASN A 32 -6.89 -18.35 -16.94
C ASN A 32 -5.39 -18.04 -16.76
N HIS A 33 -4.94 -17.84 -15.51
CA HIS A 33 -3.54 -17.51 -15.20
C HIS A 33 -2.72 -18.70 -14.69
N GLY A 34 -3.35 -19.78 -14.21
CA GLY A 34 -2.67 -21.01 -13.78
C GLY A 34 -1.82 -20.85 -12.50
N LEU A 35 -2.22 -19.98 -11.56
CA LEU A 35 -1.48 -19.70 -10.32
C LEU A 35 -2.24 -20.26 -9.11
N ASN A 36 -2.06 -21.55 -8.83
CA ASN A 36 -2.75 -22.19 -7.70
C ASN A 36 -1.96 -22.09 -6.37
N SER A 37 -0.76 -21.51 -6.39
CA SER A 37 0.21 -21.54 -5.28
C SER A 37 0.34 -20.24 -4.50
N PHE A 38 -0.39 -19.18 -4.85
CA PHE A 38 -0.19 -17.86 -4.23
C PHE A 38 -0.54 -17.84 -2.73
N LEU A 39 -1.57 -18.58 -2.31
CA LEU A 39 -1.96 -18.69 -0.89
C LEU A 39 -1.02 -19.58 -0.07
N ALA A 40 -0.08 -20.30 -0.70
CA ALA A 40 0.74 -21.30 0.00
C ALA A 40 1.45 -20.76 1.26
N PRO A 41 2.08 -19.56 1.25
CA PRO A 41 2.75 -19.05 2.44
C PRO A 41 1.80 -18.77 3.59
N ILE A 42 0.57 -18.33 3.30
CA ILE A 42 -0.48 -18.06 4.29
C ILE A 42 -0.95 -19.37 4.91
N LEU A 43 -1.26 -20.36 4.07
CA LEU A 43 -1.77 -21.66 4.50
C LEU A 43 -0.73 -22.47 5.29
N LEU A 44 0.52 -22.47 4.82
CA LEU A 44 1.60 -23.23 5.45
C LEU A 44 2.07 -22.64 6.79
N ALA A 45 1.84 -21.35 7.02
CA ALA A 45 2.18 -20.68 8.28
C ALA A 45 1.16 -20.94 9.39
N ASN A 46 -0.07 -21.37 9.05
CA ASN A 46 -1.08 -21.73 10.04
C ASN A 46 -1.81 -23.04 9.67
N ARG A 47 -1.03 -24.11 9.66
CA ARG A 47 -1.46 -25.44 9.15
C ARG A 47 -2.65 -26.00 9.90
N GLU A 48 -2.73 -25.79 11.20
CA GLU A 48 -3.81 -26.32 12.03
C GLU A 48 -5.16 -25.72 11.63
N SER A 49 -5.20 -24.41 11.41
CA SER A 49 -6.41 -23.68 10.99
C SER A 49 -6.82 -23.98 9.55
N PHE A 50 -5.88 -24.37 8.67
CA PHE A 50 -6.13 -24.57 7.24
C PHE A 50 -5.82 -25.97 6.72
N LYS A 51 -5.80 -26.99 7.59
CA LYS A 51 -5.38 -28.36 7.24
C LYS A 51 -6.16 -28.98 6.07
N GLU A 52 -7.43 -28.62 5.89
CA GLU A 52 -8.26 -29.16 4.79
C GLU A 52 -7.81 -28.61 3.43
N LEU A 53 -7.14 -27.44 3.40
CA LEU A 53 -6.58 -26.82 2.20
C LEU A 53 -5.18 -27.34 1.88
N LEU A 54 -4.64 -28.26 2.70
CA LEU A 54 -3.30 -28.82 2.55
C LEU A 54 -3.36 -30.34 2.28
N ILE A 55 -2.49 -30.83 1.40
CA ILE A 55 -2.17 -32.26 1.21
C ILE A 55 -0.65 -32.38 1.20
N GLN A 56 -0.09 -33.15 2.14
CA GLN A 56 1.35 -33.41 2.20
C GLN A 56 2.20 -32.13 2.10
N GLU A 57 1.84 -31.09 2.85
CA GLU A 57 2.54 -29.79 2.87
C GLU A 57 2.47 -29.03 1.52
N ARG A 58 1.49 -29.34 0.68
CA ARG A 58 1.17 -28.61 -0.55
C ARG A 58 -0.26 -28.10 -0.48
N VAL A 59 -0.49 -26.94 -1.08
CA VAL A 59 -1.85 -26.42 -1.25
C VAL A 59 -2.62 -27.39 -2.14
N ARG A 60 -3.85 -27.74 -1.73
CA ARG A 60 -4.76 -28.52 -2.58
C ARG A 60 -5.02 -27.78 -3.88
N ASP A 61 -5.34 -28.53 -4.91
CA ASP A 61 -5.92 -27.89 -6.09
C ASP A 61 -7.25 -27.23 -5.67
N LEU A 62 -7.38 -25.94 -5.94
CA LEU A 62 -8.57 -25.13 -5.68
C LEU A 62 -9.23 -24.70 -7.00
N SER A 63 -8.82 -25.28 -8.13
CA SER A 63 -9.44 -25.03 -9.43
C SER A 63 -10.89 -25.54 -9.49
N LYS A 64 -11.56 -25.25 -10.61
CA LYS A 64 -12.94 -25.71 -10.91
C LYS A 64 -13.17 -27.22 -10.79
N ASN A 65 -12.11 -28.02 -10.80
CA ASN A 65 -12.18 -29.48 -10.66
C ASN A 65 -12.07 -29.95 -9.21
N SER A 66 -11.90 -29.03 -8.25
CA SER A 66 -11.78 -29.34 -6.84
C SER A 66 -13.16 -29.44 -6.17
N PRO A 67 -13.26 -30.11 -4.99
CA PRO A 67 -14.49 -30.10 -4.19
C PRO A 67 -14.75 -28.74 -3.51
N PHE A 68 -13.80 -27.81 -3.58
CA PHE A 68 -13.93 -26.46 -3.09
C PHE A 68 -14.38 -25.53 -4.20
N GLU A 69 -15.29 -24.63 -3.85
CA GLU A 69 -15.62 -23.46 -4.66
C GLU A 69 -14.91 -22.25 -4.07
N VAL A 70 -14.17 -21.52 -4.90
CA VAL A 70 -13.45 -20.31 -4.49
C VAL A 70 -14.11 -19.12 -5.15
N ASN A 71 -14.47 -18.14 -4.34
CA ASN A 71 -15.00 -16.85 -4.76
C ASN A 71 -14.00 -15.76 -4.34
N VAL A 72 -13.57 -14.93 -5.29
CA VAL A 72 -12.66 -13.81 -5.04
C VAL A 72 -13.37 -12.51 -5.39
N GLN A 73 -13.55 -11.65 -4.40
CA GLN A 73 -14.21 -10.37 -4.53
C GLN A 73 -13.22 -9.25 -4.24
N ALA A 74 -13.22 -8.21 -5.07
CA ALA A 74 -12.47 -6.98 -4.81
C ALA A 74 -13.43 -5.89 -4.32
N GLU A 75 -12.94 -5.02 -3.42
CA GLU A 75 -13.68 -3.85 -2.90
C GLU A 75 -15.01 -4.22 -2.21
N ILE A 76 -14.96 -5.07 -1.18
CA ILE A 76 -16.17 -5.42 -0.40
C ILE A 76 -16.37 -4.45 0.77
N THR A 77 -17.53 -3.82 0.81
CA THR A 77 -17.93 -2.96 1.95
C THR A 77 -18.50 -3.80 3.08
N VAL A 78 -17.99 -3.61 4.29
CA VAL A 78 -18.47 -4.21 5.53
C VAL A 78 -18.90 -3.15 6.54
N GLU A 79 -19.83 -3.52 7.42
CA GLU A 79 -20.41 -2.62 8.41
C GLU A 79 -19.98 -2.99 9.84
N LEU A 80 -19.60 -1.97 10.60
CA LEU A 80 -19.38 -2.06 12.04
C LEU A 80 -20.49 -1.35 12.79
N GLU A 81 -21.07 -2.04 13.76
CA GLU A 81 -21.87 -1.40 14.79
C GLU A 81 -20.97 -0.75 15.83
N LEU A 82 -21.19 0.54 16.07
CA LEU A 82 -20.56 1.33 17.11
C LEU A 82 -21.52 1.51 18.30
N GLU A 83 -20.96 1.84 19.46
CA GLU A 83 -21.74 2.20 20.63
C GLU A 83 -22.75 3.32 20.32
N GLY A 84 -24.00 3.10 20.76
CA GLY A 84 -25.12 3.99 20.51
C GLY A 84 -25.88 3.74 19.19
N GLY A 85 -25.69 2.58 18.55
CA GLY A 85 -26.46 2.17 17.37
C GLY A 85 -26.05 2.90 16.08
N ARG A 86 -24.86 3.49 16.04
CA ARG A 86 -24.31 4.10 14.83
C ARG A 86 -23.56 3.05 14.04
N THR A 87 -23.68 3.05 12.72
CA THR A 87 -22.91 2.17 11.84
C THR A 87 -21.73 2.92 11.21
N LYS A 88 -20.64 2.20 10.99
CA LYS A 88 -19.44 2.69 10.29
C LYS A 88 -19.09 1.69 9.20
N THR A 89 -18.85 2.17 7.99
CA THR A 89 -18.45 1.32 6.86
C THR A 89 -16.94 1.27 6.71
N ARG A 90 -16.47 0.13 6.20
CA ARG A 90 -15.09 -0.12 5.78
C ARG A 90 -15.10 -0.90 4.49
N ASP A 91 -14.11 -0.65 3.64
CA ASP A 91 -13.93 -1.40 2.41
C ASP A 91 -12.72 -2.31 2.59
N ILE A 92 -12.89 -3.59 2.29
CA ILE A 92 -11.83 -4.59 2.25
C ILE A 92 -11.36 -4.69 0.79
N ASP A 93 -10.06 -4.55 0.56
CA ASP A 93 -9.50 -4.56 -0.80
C ASP A 93 -9.77 -5.87 -1.55
N ILE A 94 -9.55 -7.03 -0.90
CA ILE A 94 -9.85 -8.35 -1.47
C ILE A 94 -10.38 -9.29 -0.40
N LEU A 95 -11.48 -9.98 -0.70
CA LEU A 95 -12.02 -11.08 0.09
C LEU A 95 -11.96 -12.36 -0.74
N ILE A 96 -11.34 -13.40 -0.17
CA ILE A 96 -11.35 -14.76 -0.74
C ILE A 96 -12.22 -15.64 0.14
N GLU A 97 -13.26 -16.21 -0.44
CA GLU A 97 -14.16 -17.14 0.22
C GLU A 97 -13.97 -18.53 -0.37
N ILE A 98 -13.83 -19.53 0.51
CA ILE A 98 -13.70 -20.93 0.09
C ILE A 98 -14.83 -21.74 0.70
N TYR A 99 -15.69 -22.27 -0.15
CA TYR A 99 -16.84 -23.10 0.20
C TYR A 99 -16.50 -24.58 0.03
N ASN A 100 -17.08 -25.42 0.88
CA ASN A 100 -16.96 -26.88 0.77
C ASN A 100 -18.24 -27.44 0.14
N GLY A 101 -18.32 -27.37 -1.18
CA GLY A 101 -19.50 -27.72 -1.98
C GLY A 101 -20.34 -26.51 -2.43
N SER A 102 -21.02 -26.67 -3.56
CA SER A 102 -21.72 -25.59 -4.28
C SER A 102 -22.98 -25.05 -3.61
N ASP A 103 -23.53 -25.79 -2.64
CA ASP A 103 -24.78 -25.41 -1.96
C ASP A 103 -24.53 -24.77 -0.57
N ALA A 104 -23.26 -24.54 -0.21
CA ALA A 104 -22.91 -23.96 1.08
C ALA A 104 -23.24 -22.46 1.11
N VAL A 105 -24.11 -22.06 2.05
CA VAL A 105 -24.54 -20.67 2.22
C VAL A 105 -23.46 -19.80 2.86
N VAL A 106 -22.62 -20.40 3.72
CA VAL A 106 -21.52 -19.71 4.39
C VAL A 106 -20.21 -20.37 3.98
N PRO A 107 -19.15 -19.58 3.68
CA PRO A 107 -17.86 -20.16 3.36
C PRO A 107 -17.29 -20.93 4.54
N ARG A 108 -16.45 -21.91 4.23
CA ARG A 108 -15.66 -22.64 5.22
C ARG A 108 -14.47 -21.79 5.69
N TYR A 109 -13.84 -21.07 4.76
CA TYR A 109 -12.70 -20.20 5.01
C TYR A 109 -12.93 -18.82 4.38
N ALA A 110 -12.49 -17.77 5.05
CA ALA A 110 -12.51 -16.41 4.53
C ALA A 110 -11.15 -15.73 4.76
N PHE A 111 -10.53 -15.23 3.69
CA PHE A 111 -9.27 -14.48 3.77
C PHE A 111 -9.55 -13.02 3.40
N CYS A 112 -9.38 -12.15 4.39
CA CYS A 112 -9.44 -10.71 4.21
C CYS A 112 -8.04 -10.21 3.86
N ILE A 113 -7.90 -9.48 2.76
CA ILE A 113 -6.63 -8.90 2.32
C ILE A 113 -6.79 -7.40 2.21
N GLU A 114 -5.92 -6.68 2.91
CA GLU A 114 -5.75 -5.25 2.79
C GLU A 114 -4.41 -4.95 2.09
N ASN A 115 -4.44 -4.14 1.04
CA ASN A 115 -3.31 -3.90 0.16
C ASN A 115 -2.93 -2.41 0.11
N LYS A 116 -1.68 -2.13 0.48
CA LYS A 116 -1.06 -0.81 0.33
C LYS A 116 0.12 -0.89 -0.61
N ILE A 117 0.11 -0.03 -1.63
CA ILE A 117 1.24 0.15 -2.56
C ILE A 117 2.11 1.36 -2.20
N LYS A 118 1.68 2.16 -1.21
CA LYS A 118 2.43 3.27 -0.62
C LYS A 118 2.22 3.30 0.90
N ASP A 119 3.28 3.64 1.65
CA ASP A 119 3.19 3.82 3.11
C ASP A 119 2.22 4.94 3.51
N GLY A 120 2.08 5.95 2.64
CA GLY A 120 1.17 7.08 2.85
C GLY A 120 -0.27 6.66 3.06
N ALA A 121 -0.71 5.63 2.33
CA ALA A 121 -2.10 5.16 2.27
C ALA A 121 -2.55 4.33 3.49
N ILE A 122 -1.63 4.01 4.42
CA ILE A 122 -1.97 3.31 5.67
C ILE A 122 -2.76 4.28 6.56
N ALA A 123 -3.94 3.94 7.10
CA ALA A 123 -4.66 4.87 7.97
C ALA A 123 -3.84 5.34 9.18
N LYS A 124 -4.24 6.47 9.77
CA LYS A 124 -3.70 6.94 11.05
C LYS A 124 -4.69 6.68 12.16
N GLY A 125 -4.18 6.28 13.32
CA GLY A 125 -4.99 5.95 14.48
C GLY A 125 -5.31 4.46 14.63
N GLY A 126 -4.66 3.58 13.86
CA GLY A 126 -4.33 2.23 14.34
C GLY A 126 -5.40 1.15 14.20
N ARG A 127 -6.62 1.52 13.81
CA ARG A 127 -7.78 0.61 13.93
C ARG A 127 -8.39 0.20 12.60
N GLN A 128 -7.85 0.60 11.46
CA GLN A 128 -8.49 0.32 10.18
C GLN A 128 -8.58 -1.19 9.94
N LEU A 129 -7.46 -1.91 10.09
CA LEU A 129 -7.40 -3.36 9.87
C LEU A 129 -8.32 -4.12 10.83
N PHE A 130 -8.38 -3.66 12.08
CA PHE A 130 -9.24 -4.26 13.09
C PHE A 130 -10.72 -4.00 12.82
N GLU A 131 -11.04 -2.80 12.33
CA GLU A 131 -12.39 -2.44 11.93
C GLU A 131 -12.85 -3.33 10.76
N GLU A 132 -12.03 -3.51 9.73
CA GLU A 132 -12.32 -4.39 8.59
C GLU A 132 -12.63 -5.83 9.00
N ILE A 133 -11.75 -6.48 9.78
CA ILE A 133 -12.00 -7.87 10.20
C ILE A 133 -13.21 -7.99 11.14
N SER A 134 -13.48 -6.97 11.95
CA SER A 134 -14.67 -6.93 12.80
C SER A 134 -15.95 -6.76 11.98
N GLY A 135 -15.92 -5.90 10.96
CA GLY A 135 -17.03 -5.72 10.02
C GLY A 135 -17.30 -6.99 9.24
N LEU A 136 -16.26 -7.70 8.80
CA LEU A 136 -16.40 -9.01 8.14
C LEU A 136 -17.00 -10.07 9.09
N ALA A 137 -16.58 -10.08 10.36
CA ALA A 137 -17.19 -10.97 11.35
C ALA A 137 -18.68 -10.66 11.55
N ASN A 138 -19.07 -9.38 11.59
CA ASN A 138 -20.47 -8.96 11.65
C ASN A 138 -21.26 -9.35 10.40
N TYR A 139 -20.65 -9.19 9.21
CA TYR A 139 -21.24 -9.58 7.93
C TYR A 139 -21.68 -11.05 7.94
N TYR A 140 -20.81 -11.96 8.39
CA TYR A 140 -21.17 -13.37 8.52
C TYR A 140 -22.09 -13.68 9.71
N ALA A 141 -22.03 -12.89 10.79
CA ALA A 141 -22.97 -13.04 11.91
C ALA A 141 -24.41 -12.65 11.53
N GLY A 142 -24.59 -11.57 10.75
CA GLY A 142 -25.91 -11.11 10.27
C GLY A 142 -26.51 -12.02 9.19
N ALA A 143 -25.69 -12.70 8.40
CA ALA A 143 -26.15 -13.74 7.48
C ALA A 143 -26.70 -15.00 8.20
N ASN A 144 -26.49 -15.12 9.52
CA ASN A 144 -26.78 -16.30 10.33
C ASN A 144 -28.08 -16.18 11.17
N ASP A 145 -29.04 -15.32 10.81
CA ASP A 145 -30.38 -15.20 11.43
C ASP A 145 -31.19 -16.52 11.27
N GLY A 146 -30.81 -17.56 12.02
CA GLY A 146 -31.45 -18.88 12.04
C GLY A 146 -30.54 -20.11 12.21
N PHE A 147 -29.21 -19.98 12.23
CA PHE A 147 -28.28 -21.13 12.32
C PHE A 147 -27.35 -21.07 13.53
N SER A 148 -27.03 -22.24 14.11
CA SER A 148 -26.20 -22.37 15.30
C SER A 148 -24.78 -21.82 15.10
N ALA A 149 -24.11 -21.43 16.19
CA ALA A 149 -22.73 -20.92 16.26
C ALA A 149 -21.62 -21.75 15.56
N ALA A 150 -21.96 -22.90 14.97
CA ALA A 150 -21.09 -23.71 14.13
C ALA A 150 -20.90 -23.17 12.69
N ALA A 151 -21.55 -22.05 12.32
CA ALA A 151 -21.62 -21.55 10.95
C ALA A 151 -20.79 -20.28 10.67
N MET A 152 -19.71 -20.02 11.40
CA MET A 152 -18.77 -18.94 11.05
C MET A 152 -17.59 -19.50 10.24
N PRO A 153 -17.13 -18.81 9.17
CA PRO A 153 -15.93 -19.20 8.46
C PRO A 153 -14.71 -19.11 9.37
N ALA A 154 -13.73 -19.99 9.15
CA ALA A 154 -12.39 -19.79 9.68
C ALA A 154 -11.75 -18.60 8.93
N MET A 155 -11.57 -17.48 9.63
CA MET A 155 -11.10 -16.22 9.04
C MET A 155 -9.58 -16.10 9.13
N ALA A 156 -8.98 -15.37 8.19
CA ALA A 156 -7.60 -14.91 8.24
C ALA A 156 -7.48 -13.47 7.74
N PHE A 157 -6.50 -12.72 8.22
CA PHE A 157 -6.22 -11.37 7.76
C PHE A 157 -4.81 -11.27 7.16
N VAL A 158 -4.70 -10.64 5.99
CA VAL A 158 -3.44 -10.44 5.28
C VAL A 158 -3.27 -8.95 4.99
N PHE A 159 -2.27 -8.35 5.61
CA PHE A 159 -1.89 -6.98 5.34
C PHE A 159 -0.67 -6.94 4.43
N ILE A 160 -0.80 -6.34 3.25
CA ILE A 160 0.27 -6.22 2.26
C ILE A 160 0.72 -4.77 2.20
N THR A 161 2.00 -4.51 2.44
CA THR A 161 2.58 -3.16 2.32
C THR A 161 3.79 -3.15 1.39
N PRO A 162 4.29 -1.99 0.93
CA PRO A 162 5.48 -1.96 0.08
C PRO A 162 6.70 -2.50 0.82
N ARG A 163 6.78 -2.16 2.10
CA ARG A 163 7.83 -2.50 3.08
C ARG A 163 7.26 -2.44 4.50
N LYS A 164 8.00 -2.94 5.47
CA LYS A 164 7.70 -2.83 6.91
C LYS A 164 8.14 -1.49 7.48
N SER A 165 7.52 -0.42 7.01
CA SER A 165 7.71 0.91 7.61
C SER A 165 7.26 0.94 9.07
N PRO A 166 7.79 1.84 9.93
CA PRO A 166 7.33 1.95 11.32
C PRO A 166 5.81 2.07 11.44
N ARG A 167 5.17 2.83 10.54
CA ARG A 167 3.72 2.99 10.46
C ARG A 167 3.01 1.67 10.12
N ALA A 168 3.51 0.91 9.15
CA ALA A 168 2.94 -0.40 8.81
C ALA A 168 3.06 -1.41 9.97
N VAL A 169 4.21 -1.42 10.63
CA VAL A 169 4.46 -2.29 11.80
C VAL A 169 3.56 -1.91 12.97
N GLU A 170 3.33 -0.62 13.19
CA GLU A 170 2.45 -0.11 14.24
C GLU A 170 0.98 -0.49 13.99
N GLU A 171 0.46 -0.23 12.79
CA GLU A 171 -0.92 -0.58 12.39
C GLU A 171 -1.16 -2.10 12.50
N PHE A 172 -0.24 -2.92 11.98
CA PHE A 172 -0.34 -4.37 12.11
C PHE A 172 -0.19 -4.83 13.56
N GLY A 173 0.67 -4.18 14.34
CA GLY A 173 0.80 -4.43 15.77
C GLY A 173 -0.48 -4.12 16.54
N GLU A 174 -1.23 -3.10 16.13
CA GLU A 174 -2.50 -2.73 16.73
C GLU A 174 -3.60 -3.74 16.43
N LEU A 175 -3.72 -4.21 15.18
CA LEU A 175 -4.59 -5.34 14.83
C LEU A 175 -4.39 -6.52 15.79
N ASN A 176 -3.13 -6.94 15.99
CA ASN A 176 -2.83 -8.07 16.87
C ASN A 176 -3.20 -7.81 18.34
N ARG A 177 -3.00 -6.58 18.83
CA ARG A 177 -3.40 -6.19 20.20
C ARG A 177 -4.92 -6.24 20.37
N GLU A 178 -5.68 -5.72 19.41
CA GLU A 178 -7.14 -5.70 19.44
C GLU A 178 -7.74 -7.12 19.33
N LEU A 179 -7.19 -7.96 18.45
CA LEU A 179 -7.58 -9.38 18.36
C LEU A 179 -7.33 -10.12 19.68
N ALA A 180 -6.15 -9.94 20.28
CA ALA A 180 -5.82 -10.52 21.58
C ALA A 180 -6.75 -10.00 22.70
N ALA A 181 -7.05 -8.70 22.72
CA ALA A 181 -7.95 -8.10 23.70
C ALA A 181 -9.38 -8.67 23.61
N ARG A 182 -9.83 -9.05 22.42
CA ARG A 182 -11.13 -9.74 22.20
C ARG A 182 -11.06 -11.26 22.31
N SER A 183 -9.88 -11.82 22.60
CA SER A 183 -9.65 -13.28 22.58
C SER A 183 -10.05 -13.92 21.24
N TRP A 184 -9.84 -13.19 20.14
CA TRP A 184 -10.08 -13.68 18.78
C TRP A 184 -8.80 -14.35 18.26
N ASP A 185 -8.88 -15.66 18.01
CA ASP A 185 -7.81 -16.44 17.41
C ASP A 185 -7.90 -16.40 15.89
N ILE A 186 -7.68 -15.20 15.31
CA ILE A 186 -7.68 -14.99 13.86
C ILE A 186 -6.22 -14.89 13.37
N PRO A 187 -5.75 -15.85 12.56
CA PRO A 187 -4.44 -15.78 11.94
C PRO A 187 -4.26 -14.49 11.14
N SER A 188 -3.23 -13.71 11.48
CA SER A 188 -2.92 -12.44 10.82
C SER A 188 -1.52 -12.45 10.24
N PHE A 189 -1.35 -11.93 9.02
CA PHE A 189 -0.08 -11.95 8.29
C PHE A 189 0.28 -10.56 7.78
N HIS A 190 1.55 -10.16 7.96
CA HIS A 190 2.09 -8.94 7.36
C HIS A 190 3.09 -9.30 6.26
N LEU A 191 2.67 -9.14 5.01
CA LEU A 191 3.45 -9.41 3.81
C LEU A 191 3.94 -8.11 3.16
N THR A 192 4.97 -8.24 2.34
CA THR A 192 5.58 -7.10 1.65
C THR A 192 5.61 -7.31 0.15
N TRP A 193 5.44 -6.24 -0.63
CA TRP A 193 5.56 -6.31 -2.08
C TRP A 193 7.00 -6.59 -2.52
N GLY A 194 7.96 -5.85 -1.94
CA GLY A 194 9.39 -5.92 -2.25
C GLY A 194 10.24 -6.50 -1.11
N PRO A 195 11.54 -6.76 -1.38
CA PRO A 195 12.47 -7.18 -0.34
C PRO A 195 12.69 -6.08 0.71
N GLU A 196 12.82 -6.49 1.98
CA GLU A 196 13.17 -5.58 3.06
C GLU A 196 14.64 -5.12 2.95
N PRO A 197 14.94 -3.82 3.16
CA PRO A 197 16.30 -3.29 3.08
C PRO A 197 17.27 -3.93 4.08
N SER A 198 16.76 -4.40 5.22
CA SER A 198 17.55 -4.90 6.35
C SER A 198 17.84 -6.41 6.28
N GLY A 199 17.31 -7.14 5.29
CA GLY A 199 17.49 -8.59 5.22
C GLY A 199 16.91 -9.35 6.43
N GLU A 200 16.05 -8.71 7.24
CA GLU A 200 15.39 -9.36 8.37
C GLU A 200 14.56 -10.54 7.87
N ALA A 201 14.94 -11.73 8.34
CA ALA A 201 14.30 -12.99 8.01
C ALA A 201 12.94 -13.06 8.70
N GLY A 202 11.85 -12.94 7.94
CA GLY A 202 10.51 -13.13 8.52
C GLY A 202 9.39 -13.42 7.53
N SER A 203 9.42 -12.86 6.32
CA SER A 203 8.36 -13.07 5.33
C SER A 203 8.90 -13.05 3.90
N VAL A 204 8.47 -13.98 3.07
CA VAL A 204 8.80 -14.01 1.64
C VAL A 204 8.02 -12.89 0.95
N PRO A 205 8.66 -11.95 0.23
CA PRO A 205 7.94 -10.89 -0.48
C PRO A 205 7.05 -11.43 -1.61
N ILE A 206 5.95 -10.75 -1.91
CA ILE A 206 5.05 -11.11 -3.03
C ILE A 206 5.82 -11.18 -4.35
N ALA A 207 6.75 -10.24 -4.61
CA ALA A 207 7.59 -10.30 -5.81
C ALA A 207 8.46 -11.56 -5.87
N ALA A 208 8.91 -12.09 -4.72
CA ALA A 208 9.66 -13.34 -4.67
C ALA A 208 8.74 -14.54 -4.95
N MET A 209 7.50 -14.53 -4.44
CA MET A 209 6.50 -15.57 -4.73
C MET A 209 6.19 -15.65 -6.23
N LEU A 210 5.87 -14.51 -6.85
CA LEU A 210 5.58 -14.44 -8.29
C LEU A 210 6.78 -14.88 -9.15
N ASN A 211 7.99 -14.47 -8.75
CA ASN A 211 9.21 -14.89 -9.45
C ASN A 211 9.46 -16.40 -9.31
N LYS A 212 9.18 -16.98 -8.13
CA LYS A 212 9.27 -18.42 -7.91
C LYS A 212 8.31 -19.16 -8.83
N THR A 213 7.06 -18.72 -8.96
CA THR A 213 6.08 -19.37 -9.84
C THR A 213 6.53 -19.38 -11.30
N LEU A 214 7.11 -18.27 -11.79
CA LEU A 214 7.70 -18.21 -13.13
C LEU A 214 8.90 -19.17 -13.32
N LEU A 215 9.71 -19.36 -12.28
CA LEU A 215 10.84 -20.30 -12.32
C LEU A 215 10.35 -21.75 -12.27
N GLU A 216 9.32 -22.05 -11.50
CA GLU A 216 8.69 -23.36 -11.44
C GLU A 216 8.06 -23.72 -12.79
N GLU A 217 7.39 -22.78 -13.46
CA GLU A 217 6.85 -23.00 -14.81
C GLU A 217 7.97 -23.25 -15.82
N ALA A 218 9.03 -22.42 -15.81
CA ALA A 218 10.16 -22.60 -16.72
C ALA A 218 10.90 -23.92 -16.52
N ALA A 219 10.89 -24.47 -15.30
CA ALA A 219 11.47 -25.77 -14.98
C ALA A 219 10.54 -26.96 -15.30
N GLY A 220 9.28 -26.71 -15.70
CA GLY A 220 8.27 -27.74 -15.91
C GLY A 220 7.72 -28.36 -14.61
N ASN A 221 7.86 -27.67 -13.48
CA ASN A 221 7.34 -28.12 -12.18
C ASN A 221 5.85 -27.84 -11.99
N ILE A 222 5.30 -26.90 -12.76
CA ILE A 222 3.87 -26.56 -12.79
C ILE A 222 3.38 -26.51 -14.24
N GLU A 223 2.07 -26.51 -14.41
CA GLU A 223 1.44 -26.37 -15.72
C GLU A 223 1.87 -25.06 -16.42
N PRO A 224 1.95 -25.06 -17.78
CA PRO A 224 2.32 -23.87 -18.52
C PRO A 224 1.37 -22.69 -18.22
N ILE A 225 1.98 -21.55 -17.90
CA ILE A 225 1.25 -20.29 -17.75
C ILE A 225 1.09 -19.68 -19.14
N TYR A 226 -0.12 -19.21 -19.46
CA TYR A 226 -0.41 -18.56 -20.74
C TYR A 226 0.58 -17.41 -21.02
N GLU A 227 1.08 -17.30 -22.25
CA GLU A 227 2.24 -16.43 -22.55
C GLU A 227 1.93 -14.95 -22.29
N TYR A 228 0.70 -14.51 -22.53
CA TYR A 228 0.27 -13.16 -22.16
C TYR A 228 0.34 -12.94 -20.64
N THR A 229 -0.16 -13.88 -19.84
CA THR A 229 -0.09 -13.85 -18.37
C THR A 229 1.37 -13.80 -17.90
N LYS A 230 2.25 -14.59 -18.52
CA LYS A 230 3.69 -14.58 -18.23
C LYS A 230 4.32 -13.20 -18.49
N HIS A 231 3.98 -12.55 -19.61
CA HIS A 231 4.44 -11.20 -19.90
C HIS A 231 3.85 -10.15 -18.93
N THR A 232 2.59 -10.31 -18.53
CA THR A 232 1.93 -9.44 -17.55
C THR A 232 2.58 -9.59 -16.18
N LEU A 233 2.83 -10.81 -15.70
CA LEU A 233 3.55 -11.08 -14.45
C LEU A 233 4.96 -10.48 -14.46
N LYS A 234 5.72 -10.65 -15.54
CA LYS A 234 7.05 -10.03 -15.70
C LYS A 234 6.97 -8.50 -15.66
N SER A 235 5.94 -7.92 -16.27
CA SER A 235 5.71 -6.47 -16.24
C SER A 235 5.33 -5.99 -14.85
N PHE A 236 4.48 -6.73 -14.15
CA PHE A 236 4.07 -6.42 -12.78
C PHE A 236 5.24 -6.52 -11.80
N LEU A 237 6.07 -7.56 -11.91
CA LEU A 237 7.32 -7.69 -11.16
C LEU A 237 8.26 -6.50 -11.39
N ALA A 238 8.39 -6.05 -12.63
CA ALA A 238 9.19 -4.87 -12.95
C ALA A 238 8.57 -3.56 -12.41
N PHE A 239 7.25 -3.52 -12.23
CA PHE A 239 6.54 -2.39 -11.65
C PHE A 239 6.68 -2.33 -10.12
N ILE A 240 6.57 -3.48 -9.45
CA ILE A 240 6.87 -3.63 -8.01
C ILE A 240 8.33 -3.21 -7.73
N LYS A 241 9.29 -3.70 -8.54
CA LYS A 241 10.71 -3.35 -8.39
C LYS A 241 11.03 -1.86 -8.59
N SER A 242 10.13 -1.12 -9.23
CA SER A 242 10.24 0.33 -9.36
C SER A 242 9.44 1.07 -8.28
N ASP A 243 9.07 0.42 -7.17
CA ASP A 243 8.24 1.01 -6.12
C ASP A 243 6.93 1.61 -6.69
N PHE A 244 6.32 0.91 -7.65
CA PHE A 244 5.09 1.34 -8.34
C PHE A 244 5.23 2.69 -9.09
N GLN A 245 6.45 3.08 -9.48
CA GLN A 245 6.72 4.30 -10.25
C GLN A 245 6.35 4.17 -11.73
N SER A 246 5.84 5.28 -12.28
CA SER A 246 5.61 5.46 -13.72
C SER A 246 6.91 5.61 -14.53
N TYR A 247 6.84 5.50 -15.86
CA TYR A 247 8.00 5.79 -16.72
C TYR A 247 8.50 7.22 -16.58
N LYS A 248 7.61 8.19 -16.33
CA LYS A 248 8.01 9.60 -16.16
C LYS A 248 8.81 9.79 -14.89
N GLU A 249 8.32 9.25 -13.77
CA GLU A 249 9.00 9.33 -12.48
C GLU A 249 10.33 8.59 -12.52
N GLU A 250 10.37 7.38 -13.08
CA GLU A 250 11.59 6.59 -13.21
C GLU A 250 12.61 7.30 -14.13
N LYS A 251 12.19 7.85 -15.26
CA LYS A 251 13.09 8.58 -16.18
C LYS A 251 13.67 9.83 -15.53
N THR A 252 12.86 10.59 -14.79
CA THR A 252 13.33 11.75 -14.04
C THR A 252 14.33 11.30 -12.98
N ALA A 253 14.00 10.30 -12.16
CA ALA A 253 14.89 9.76 -11.13
C ALA A 253 16.20 9.19 -11.70
N VAL A 254 16.17 8.51 -12.85
CA VAL A 254 17.37 7.99 -13.52
C VAL A 254 18.23 9.13 -14.08
N THR A 255 17.60 10.15 -14.66
CA THR A 255 18.33 11.33 -15.17
C THR A 255 18.99 12.07 -14.02
N GLU A 256 18.26 12.31 -12.93
CA GLU A 256 18.79 12.94 -11.72
C GLU A 256 19.85 12.08 -11.03
N ARG A 257 19.72 10.75 -10.99
CA ARG A 257 20.80 9.88 -10.50
C ARG A 257 22.05 9.98 -11.35
N LYS A 258 21.90 10.02 -12.67
CA LYS A 258 23.03 10.17 -13.61
C LYS A 258 23.69 11.54 -13.50
N ASP A 259 22.89 12.59 -13.29
CA ASP A 259 23.40 13.95 -13.24
C ASP A 259 23.88 14.37 -11.85
N TYR A 260 23.13 14.01 -10.82
CA TYR A 260 23.29 14.47 -9.45
C TYR A 260 23.60 13.33 -8.48
N GLY A 261 23.87 12.10 -8.92
CA GLY A 261 24.18 10.95 -8.05
C GLY A 261 22.96 10.31 -7.37
N LYS A 262 21.95 11.09 -7.00
CA LYS A 262 20.66 10.63 -6.46
C LYS A 262 19.52 11.61 -6.78
N PRO A 263 18.24 11.22 -6.62
CA PRO A 263 17.11 12.11 -6.90
C PRO A 263 17.15 13.38 -6.05
N VAL A 264 16.72 14.51 -6.63
CA VAL A 264 16.78 15.84 -5.96
C VAL A 264 15.92 15.87 -4.70
N SER A 265 14.80 15.13 -4.69
CA SER A 265 13.95 14.96 -3.52
C SER A 265 14.67 14.35 -2.30
N GLN A 266 15.65 13.46 -2.52
CA GLN A 266 16.43 12.87 -1.42
C GLN A 266 17.35 13.92 -0.77
N TYR A 267 17.96 14.80 -1.56
CA TYR A 267 18.76 15.90 -1.03
C TYR A 267 17.92 16.86 -0.18
N TYR A 268 16.69 17.18 -0.61
CA TYR A 268 15.78 17.98 0.21
C TYR A 268 15.44 17.30 1.52
N ARG A 269 15.20 15.99 1.52
CA ARG A 269 14.94 15.23 2.75
C ARG A 269 16.12 15.32 3.70
N GLU A 270 17.33 15.00 3.25
CA GLU A 270 18.54 15.03 4.07
C GLU A 270 18.80 16.41 4.67
N VAL A 271 18.61 17.48 3.88
CA VAL A 271 18.73 18.85 4.38
C VAL A 271 17.65 19.17 5.41
N CYS A 272 16.40 18.76 5.17
CA CYS A 272 15.29 19.02 6.10
C CYS A 272 15.40 18.21 7.39
N GLU A 273 15.96 17.00 7.35
CA GLU A 273 16.22 16.16 8.53
C GLU A 273 17.19 16.78 9.52
N GLN A 274 18.06 17.68 9.06
CA GLN A 274 19.01 18.45 9.88
C GLN A 274 18.40 19.73 10.47
N LEU A 275 17.18 20.12 10.09
CA LEU A 275 16.54 21.33 10.59
C LEU A 275 15.87 21.06 11.94
N GLU A 276 16.03 21.98 12.87
CA GLU A 276 15.25 22.01 14.12
C GLU A 276 13.76 22.26 13.81
N TYR A 277 12.89 21.59 14.56
CA TYR A 277 11.47 21.92 14.60
C TYR A 277 11.26 23.32 15.17
N ASP A 278 10.13 23.95 14.83
CA ASP A 278 9.70 25.28 15.30
C ASP A 278 10.61 26.48 14.97
N ARG A 279 11.70 26.26 14.25
CA ARG A 279 12.61 27.32 13.79
C ARG A 279 12.29 27.79 12.37
N ASP A 280 12.32 29.11 12.19
CA ASP A 280 12.14 29.76 10.89
C ASP A 280 13.42 29.73 10.06
N TYR A 281 13.29 29.26 8.82
CA TYR A 281 14.35 29.24 7.82
C TYR A 281 13.92 29.98 6.56
N ARG A 282 14.88 30.61 5.85
CA ARG A 282 14.59 31.20 4.55
C ARG A 282 14.60 30.14 3.46
N THR A 283 13.66 30.20 2.52
CA THR A 283 13.64 29.29 1.35
C THR A 283 14.92 29.35 0.52
N ALA A 284 15.58 30.52 0.48
CA ALA A 284 16.88 30.69 -0.16
C ALA A 284 18.00 29.91 0.57
N GLU A 285 17.95 29.85 1.90
CA GLU A 285 18.90 29.09 2.71
C GLU A 285 18.77 27.59 2.45
N ILE A 286 17.53 27.07 2.45
CA ILE A 286 17.28 25.65 2.16
C ILE A 286 17.81 25.28 0.77
N ARG A 287 17.50 26.10 -0.25
CA ARG A 287 18.01 25.86 -1.61
C ARG A 287 19.52 25.86 -1.69
N SER A 288 20.18 26.80 -1.00
CA SER A 288 21.65 26.88 -0.97
C SER A 288 22.28 25.65 -0.31
N ARG A 289 21.68 25.13 0.79
CA ARG A 289 22.12 23.89 1.42
C ARG A 289 21.99 22.68 0.49
N VAL A 290 20.85 22.57 -0.22
CA VAL A 290 20.62 21.49 -1.19
C VAL A 290 21.58 21.61 -2.37
N GLU A 291 21.76 22.80 -2.94
CA GLU A 291 22.68 23.08 -4.05
C GLU A 291 24.12 22.66 -3.70
N LYS A 292 24.57 23.03 -2.50
CA LYS A 292 25.88 22.63 -1.98
C LYS A 292 26.00 21.12 -1.85
N LEU A 293 25.01 20.46 -1.26
CA LEU A 293 25.03 19.00 -1.05
C LEU A 293 25.01 18.22 -2.37
N VAL A 294 24.28 18.71 -3.38
CA VAL A 294 24.29 18.14 -4.73
C VAL A 294 25.68 18.29 -5.37
N TYR A 295 26.29 19.47 -5.28
CA TYR A 295 27.63 19.69 -5.81
C TYR A 295 28.68 18.82 -5.12
N GLU A 296 28.64 18.73 -3.78
CA GLU A 296 29.55 17.87 -3.01
C GLU A 296 29.43 16.39 -3.37
N THR A 297 28.21 15.92 -3.66
CA THR A 297 27.95 14.51 -3.97
C THR A 297 28.24 14.16 -5.44
N SER A 298 27.99 15.09 -6.37
CA SER A 298 28.01 14.80 -7.81
C SER A 298 29.07 15.53 -8.62
N GLY A 299 29.67 16.59 -8.06
CA GLY A 299 30.54 17.53 -8.78
C GLY A 299 29.81 18.39 -9.82
N LYS A 300 28.48 18.35 -9.89
CA LYS A 300 27.69 19.13 -10.86
C LYS A 300 26.83 20.18 -10.19
N GLU A 301 26.69 21.31 -10.87
CA GLU A 301 25.73 22.35 -10.49
C GLU A 301 24.30 21.91 -10.89
N ILE A 302 23.37 22.03 -9.94
CA ILE A 302 21.97 21.73 -10.17
C ILE A 302 21.26 22.91 -10.85
N ARG A 303 20.31 22.62 -11.74
CA ARG A 303 19.53 23.66 -12.41
C ARG A 303 18.64 24.38 -11.40
N LYS A 304 18.64 25.72 -11.45
CA LYS A 304 17.84 26.58 -10.54
C LYS A 304 16.35 26.27 -10.57
N ASN A 305 15.80 25.94 -11.74
CA ASN A 305 14.38 25.57 -11.87
C ASN A 305 14.09 24.24 -11.16
N THR A 306 14.92 23.21 -11.37
CA THR A 306 14.79 21.93 -10.67
C THR A 306 14.83 22.09 -9.15
N LEU A 307 15.72 22.94 -8.63
CA LEU A 307 15.73 23.29 -7.21
C LEU A 307 14.41 23.94 -6.76
N ALA A 308 13.92 24.93 -7.50
CA ALA A 308 12.71 25.68 -7.13
C ALA A 308 11.43 24.83 -7.22
N ASP A 309 11.33 24.00 -8.26
CA ASP A 309 10.22 23.09 -8.49
C ASP A 309 10.16 22.04 -7.38
N GLN A 310 11.30 21.42 -7.05
CA GLN A 310 11.36 20.44 -5.96
C GLN A 310 11.08 21.07 -4.59
N LEU A 311 11.55 22.30 -4.32
CA LEU A 311 11.18 23.02 -3.10
C LEU A 311 9.66 23.24 -3.01
N THR A 312 9.03 23.59 -4.14
CA THR A 312 7.58 23.79 -4.20
C THR A 312 6.82 22.52 -3.85
N VAL A 313 7.29 21.37 -4.35
CA VAL A 313 6.76 20.04 -4.01
C VAL A 313 6.86 19.76 -2.51
N CYS A 314 7.94 20.23 -1.86
CA CYS A 314 8.24 19.95 -0.47
C CYS A 314 7.47 20.77 0.58
N ILE A 315 6.84 21.88 0.17
CA ILE A 315 6.14 22.80 1.08
C ILE A 315 4.63 22.53 1.04
N VAL A 316 4.06 21.91 2.07
CA VAL A 316 2.71 21.32 2.06
C VAL A 316 1.59 22.33 1.76
N ASN A 317 1.69 23.55 2.29
CA ASN A 317 0.73 24.64 2.07
C ASN A 317 1.10 25.55 0.89
N ASN A 318 1.83 25.02 -0.10
CA ASN A 318 2.03 25.69 -1.38
C ASN A 318 0.99 25.21 -2.41
N ARG A 319 0.07 26.10 -2.81
CA ARG A 319 -1.00 25.77 -3.78
C ARG A 319 -0.48 25.32 -5.14
N ASN A 320 0.75 25.69 -5.51
CA ASN A 320 1.34 25.29 -6.78
C ASN A 320 1.72 23.81 -6.85
N ARG A 321 1.72 23.07 -5.73
CA ARG A 321 1.98 21.62 -5.70
C ARG A 321 1.11 20.84 -6.69
N ARG A 322 -0.12 21.29 -6.94
CA ARG A 322 -1.03 20.69 -7.93
C ARG A 322 -0.42 20.59 -9.34
N HIS A 323 0.50 21.49 -9.70
CA HIS A 323 1.16 21.54 -11.00
C HIS A 323 2.41 20.66 -11.09
N TYR A 324 2.88 20.13 -9.96
CA TYR A 324 4.14 19.38 -9.86
C TYR A 324 3.93 17.90 -9.53
N GLY A 325 2.79 17.33 -9.94
CA GLY A 325 2.54 15.89 -9.86
C GLY A 325 2.31 15.36 -8.44
N VAL A 326 2.05 16.22 -7.46
CA VAL A 326 1.65 15.78 -6.11
C VAL A 326 0.17 15.40 -6.14
N GLY A 327 -0.16 14.16 -6.52
CA GLY A 327 -1.55 13.68 -6.61
C GLY A 327 -2.14 13.13 -5.30
N ASP A 328 -1.33 13.02 -4.26
CA ASP A 328 -1.69 12.40 -2.99
C ASP A 328 -1.13 13.25 -1.84
N PRO A 329 -1.95 13.64 -0.83
CA PRO A 329 -1.47 14.43 0.29
C PRO A 329 -0.69 13.62 1.35
N LEU A 330 -0.71 12.29 1.32
CA LEU A 330 -0.02 11.41 2.29
C LEU A 330 1.40 11.03 1.85
N ARG A 331 2.10 11.97 1.21
CA ARG A 331 3.47 11.78 0.70
C ARG A 331 4.52 12.26 1.71
N ASP A 332 4.66 11.55 2.84
CA ASP A 332 5.60 11.88 3.94
C ASP A 332 7.03 12.14 3.45
N GLU A 333 7.41 11.47 2.37
CA GLU A 333 8.75 11.49 1.82
C GLU A 333 9.10 12.84 1.14
N ILE A 334 8.08 13.66 0.83
CA ILE A 334 8.19 15.03 0.31
C ILE A 334 7.44 16.06 1.17
N ASN A 335 6.53 15.69 2.06
CA ASN A 335 5.90 16.59 3.02
C ASN A 335 6.92 16.99 4.10
N LEU A 336 7.78 17.97 3.81
CA LEU A 336 8.95 18.30 4.64
C LEU A 336 8.85 19.67 5.30
N LEU A 337 8.16 20.62 4.67
CA LEU A 337 8.15 22.03 5.06
C LEU A 337 6.74 22.61 5.01
N TYR A 338 6.53 23.72 5.72
CA TYR A 338 5.33 24.55 5.59
C TYR A 338 5.67 26.04 5.75
N TYR A 339 4.86 26.92 5.14
CA TYR A 339 4.87 28.34 5.41
C TYR A 339 4.14 28.61 6.74
N PRO A 340 4.79 29.21 7.75
CA PRO A 340 4.14 29.53 9.03
C PRO A 340 3.14 30.69 8.91
N SER A 341 3.21 31.47 7.83
CA SER A 341 2.29 32.57 7.52
C SER A 341 2.03 32.61 6.01
N GLU A 342 0.77 32.73 5.60
CA GLU A 342 0.41 32.86 4.18
C GLU A 342 0.96 34.14 3.54
N ASN A 343 1.20 35.17 4.37
CA ASN A 343 1.74 36.46 3.94
C ASN A 343 3.26 36.44 3.74
N ASP A 344 3.97 35.42 4.26
CA ASP A 344 5.42 35.27 4.08
C ASP A 344 5.78 33.91 3.46
N ARG A 345 5.80 33.88 2.12
CA ARG A 345 6.24 32.70 1.34
C ARG A 345 7.76 32.57 1.20
N LYS A 346 8.55 33.39 1.90
CA LYS A 346 10.01 33.31 1.92
C LYS A 346 10.53 32.58 3.16
N THR A 347 9.68 32.36 4.15
CA THR A 347 10.02 31.71 5.42
C THR A 347 9.30 30.38 5.52
N VAL A 348 10.02 29.34 5.90
CA VAL A 348 9.49 27.98 6.07
C VAL A 348 9.94 27.40 7.39
N ARG A 349 9.15 26.47 7.92
CA ARG A 349 9.49 25.63 9.07
C ARG A 349 9.49 24.17 8.66
N ARG A 350 10.33 23.37 9.33
CA ARG A 350 10.26 21.91 9.24
C ARG A 350 8.94 21.43 9.83
N ILE A 351 8.28 20.53 9.11
CA ILE A 351 7.07 19.89 9.57
C ILE A 351 7.39 18.72 10.51
N ASP A 352 6.71 18.67 11.65
CA ASP A 352 6.64 17.46 12.48
C ASP A 352 5.32 16.75 12.17
N LEU A 353 5.39 15.63 11.45
CA LEU A 353 4.21 14.86 11.07
C LEU A 353 3.59 14.08 12.24
N ASN A 354 4.32 13.92 13.35
CA ASN A 354 3.80 13.35 14.60
C ASN A 354 3.15 14.42 15.48
N ARG A 355 3.51 15.69 15.28
CA ARG A 355 2.94 16.85 16.00
C ARG A 355 2.65 17.99 15.03
N PRO A 356 1.68 17.82 14.13
CA PRO A 356 1.48 18.73 13.02
C PRO A 356 1.02 20.12 13.49
N PRO A 357 1.47 21.17 12.80
CA PRO A 357 1.05 22.54 13.07
C PRO A 357 -0.45 22.70 12.80
N VAL A 358 -1.15 23.31 13.76
CA VAL A 358 -2.60 23.55 13.70
C VAL A 358 -2.91 24.61 12.66
N GLY A 359 -3.97 24.39 11.88
CA GLY A 359 -4.47 25.37 10.91
C GLY A 359 -3.63 25.49 9.63
N ILE A 360 -2.63 24.63 9.44
CA ILE A 360 -1.85 24.59 8.19
C ILE A 360 -2.57 23.70 7.19
N PRO A 361 -2.98 24.22 6.01
CA PRO A 361 -3.56 23.40 4.97
C PRO A 361 -2.49 22.56 4.27
N ILE A 362 -2.89 21.42 3.70
CA ILE A 362 -2.07 20.67 2.75
C ILE A 362 -2.76 20.65 1.40
N TYR A 363 -1.97 20.87 0.35
CA TYR A 363 -2.46 20.94 -1.02
C TYR A 363 -1.91 19.81 -1.90
N TRP A 364 -2.76 19.28 -2.77
CA TRP A 364 -2.41 18.28 -3.79
C TRP A 364 -3.23 18.50 -5.07
N ARG A 365 -2.86 17.81 -6.15
CA ARG A 365 -3.61 17.74 -7.40
C ARG A 365 -4.77 16.78 -7.18
N ASP A 366 -5.97 17.30 -7.31
CA ASP A 366 -7.21 16.53 -7.20
C ASP A 366 -8.08 16.94 -8.39
N ALA A 367 -8.37 16.02 -9.30
CA ALA A 367 -9.12 16.33 -10.52
C ALA A 367 -10.60 16.62 -10.25
N ASP A 368 -11.12 16.11 -9.13
CA ASP A 368 -12.54 16.21 -8.76
C ASP A 368 -12.82 17.46 -7.92
N ALA A 369 -11.77 18.09 -7.36
CA ALA A 369 -11.86 19.33 -6.62
C ALA A 369 -11.96 20.57 -7.52
N GLU A 370 -12.64 21.62 -7.04
CA GLU A 370 -12.77 22.89 -7.74
C GLU A 370 -11.39 23.49 -8.10
N GLY A 371 -11.14 23.68 -9.40
CA GLY A 371 -9.86 24.20 -9.89
C GLY A 371 -8.68 23.22 -9.77
N GLY A 372 -8.94 21.93 -9.64
CA GLY A 372 -7.92 20.89 -9.66
C GLY A 372 -7.06 20.81 -8.39
N LEU A 373 -7.53 21.39 -7.28
CA LEU A 373 -6.76 21.58 -6.04
C LEU A 373 -7.46 20.92 -4.86
N GLY A 374 -6.96 19.75 -4.46
CA GLY A 374 -7.35 19.12 -3.21
C GLY A 374 -6.79 19.91 -2.04
N GLN A 375 -7.59 20.04 -0.98
CA GLN A 375 -7.17 20.72 0.25
C GLN A 375 -7.87 20.12 1.48
N CYS A 376 -7.12 20.02 2.57
CA CYS A 376 -7.63 19.76 3.93
C CYS A 376 -6.62 20.33 4.94
N LEU A 377 -6.94 20.30 6.24
CA LEU A 377 -5.94 20.65 7.24
C LEU A 377 -4.96 19.51 7.42
N LEU A 378 -3.70 19.87 7.64
CA LEU A 378 -2.66 18.91 7.97
C LEU A 378 -3.04 18.10 9.23
N THR A 379 -3.71 18.71 10.21
CA THR A 379 -4.22 18.01 11.40
C THR A 379 -5.32 16.99 11.10
N ASP A 380 -6.01 17.08 9.96
CA ASP A 380 -7.05 16.12 9.57
C ASP A 380 -6.40 14.83 9.03
N LEU A 381 -5.26 14.95 8.36
CA LEU A 381 -4.49 13.81 7.83
C LEU A 381 -3.47 13.27 8.83
N TYR A 382 -3.03 14.12 9.75
CA TYR A 382 -2.02 13.85 10.76
C TYR A 382 -2.64 14.24 12.13
N PRO A 383 -3.50 13.43 12.74
CA PRO A 383 -4.01 13.73 14.08
C PRO A 383 -2.89 13.66 15.12
N ARG A 384 -3.03 14.46 16.18
CA ARG A 384 -2.05 14.62 17.28
C ARG A 384 -2.05 13.47 18.27
#